data_AF-A0A061LYZ1-F1
#
_entry.id   AF-A0A061LYZ1-F1
#
_cell.length_a   1.000
_cell.length_b   1.000
_cell.length_c   1.000
_cell.angle_alpha   90.00
_cell.angle_beta   90.00
_cell.angle_gamma   90.00
#
_symmetry.space_group_name_H-M   'P 1'
#
loop_
_entity.id
_entity.type
_entity.pdbx_description
1 polymer ?
#
loop_
_entity_poly.entity_id
_entity_poly.type
_entity_poly.pdbx_seq_one_letter_code
_entity_poly.pdbx_strand_id
1 'polypeptide(L)'
;MEITKQDFGRFVTERRRAGGLTQRQLAERLHVTESAVSKWERGLSYPDITLVQAIAAELGVSGQELISASEDREGRADKRDARSYRGWRSAILWTTLLSWTAAILACFIVNLSVQHTLSWFWVVLPAVGIAFCLTTLPLLPVPGPGWLALGGSTACLMALLLVVWLQFSTGSWLVIAVSAVVFALLFVFTPIWLTVLHLPGGLRRHRTLLVLVIETAALLLFLLIVFVAIGRAELWLWPALPIAAIGAAPIWVSALAIRYLPLPGLAVAALVTAFLGCCALVMDRAVAAVLGQPDEWALDLGSWNAETIETNIQFLIFLAALAVALLLGVSALARAASGPTRKAPAAV
;
A
#
# COMPACT_ATOMS: atom_id res chain seq x y z
N MET A 1 -30.21 -0.58 1.26
CA MET A 1 -29.97 0.00 2.60
C MET A 1 -30.30 -1.14 3.55
N GLU A 2 -29.30 -1.68 4.22
CA GLU A 2 -29.43 -2.92 4.99
C GLU A 2 -29.60 -2.49 6.45
N ILE A 3 -30.75 -2.80 7.06
CA ILE A 3 -30.99 -2.54 8.48
C ILE A 3 -29.87 -3.21 9.28
N THR A 4 -29.37 -2.57 10.33
CA THR A 4 -28.38 -3.21 11.23
C THR A 4 -29.04 -4.04 12.34
N LYS A 5 -28.44 -5.20 12.67
CA LYS A 5 -29.02 -6.16 13.63
C LYS A 5 -29.21 -5.56 15.01
N GLN A 6 -28.30 -4.66 15.40
CA GLN A 6 -28.34 -3.97 16.69
C GLN A 6 -29.51 -3.00 16.80
N ASP A 7 -29.81 -2.27 15.73
CA ASP A 7 -30.89 -1.27 15.72
C ASP A 7 -32.26 -1.95 15.78
N PHE A 8 -32.43 -3.04 15.03
CA PHE A 8 -33.59 -3.92 15.13
C PHE A 8 -33.75 -4.50 16.55
N GLY A 9 -32.69 -5.07 17.12
CA GLY A 9 -32.72 -5.68 18.45
C GLY A 9 -33.09 -4.70 19.56
N ARG A 10 -32.55 -3.48 19.50
CA ARG A 10 -32.87 -2.41 20.45
C ARG A 10 -34.32 -1.96 20.34
N PHE A 11 -34.84 -1.82 19.12
CA PHE A 11 -36.25 -1.48 18.90
C PHE A 11 -37.21 -2.55 19.47
N VAL A 12 -36.94 -3.82 19.20
CA VAL A 12 -37.69 -4.96 19.78
C VAL A 12 -37.65 -4.92 21.31
N THR A 13 -36.47 -4.64 21.89
CA THR A 13 -36.30 -4.52 23.34
C THR A 13 -37.15 -3.39 23.94
N GLU A 14 -37.14 -2.21 23.32
CA GLU A 14 -37.90 -1.04 23.76
C GLU A 14 -39.41 -1.31 23.71
N ARG A 15 -39.91 -1.84 22.60
CA ARG A 15 -41.34 -2.15 22.42
C ARG A 15 -41.80 -3.27 23.35
N ARG A 16 -40.99 -4.31 23.54
CA ARG A 16 -41.29 -5.40 24.48
C ARG A 16 -41.42 -4.85 25.91
N ARG A 17 -40.46 -4.01 26.33
CA ARG A 17 -40.48 -3.39 27.67
C ARG A 17 -41.66 -2.43 27.83
N ALA A 18 -41.99 -1.65 26.80
CA ALA A 18 -43.17 -0.79 26.80
C ALA A 18 -44.49 -1.58 26.93
N GLY A 19 -44.54 -2.79 26.37
CA GLY A 19 -45.65 -3.74 26.55
C GLY A 19 -45.61 -4.54 27.86
N GLY A 20 -44.64 -4.29 28.74
CA GLY A 20 -44.50 -4.99 30.03
C GLY A 20 -44.13 -6.48 29.92
N LEU A 21 -43.67 -6.95 28.76
CA LEU A 21 -43.37 -8.36 28.52
C LEU A 21 -41.91 -8.69 28.92
N THR A 22 -41.69 -9.88 29.47
CA THR A 22 -40.34 -10.46 29.64
C THR A 22 -39.86 -11.14 28.34
N GLN A 23 -38.55 -11.43 28.20
CA GLN A 23 -38.04 -12.17 27.03
C GLN A 23 -38.69 -13.55 26.90
N ARG A 24 -38.86 -14.27 28.03
CA ARG A 24 -39.58 -15.54 28.10
C ARG A 24 -41.03 -15.41 27.61
N GLN A 25 -41.77 -14.40 28.07
CA GLN A 25 -43.17 -14.19 27.65
C GLN A 25 -43.29 -13.86 26.16
N LEU A 26 -42.38 -13.05 25.62
CA LEU A 26 -42.37 -12.76 24.19
C LEU A 26 -42.02 -14.02 23.37
N ALA A 27 -41.09 -14.83 23.85
CA ALA A 27 -40.71 -16.08 23.21
C ALA A 27 -41.86 -17.11 23.20
N GLU A 28 -42.59 -17.23 24.32
CA GLU A 28 -43.77 -18.10 24.44
C GLU A 28 -44.87 -17.71 23.45
N ARG A 29 -45.15 -16.41 23.31
CA ARG A 29 -46.18 -15.92 22.37
C ARG A 29 -45.80 -16.06 20.90
N LEU A 30 -44.51 -15.98 20.59
CA LEU A 30 -43.99 -16.14 19.23
C LEU A 30 -43.63 -17.59 18.89
N HIS A 31 -43.82 -18.54 19.81
CA HIS A 31 -43.43 -19.94 19.67
C HIS A 31 -41.95 -20.14 19.30
N VAL A 32 -41.07 -19.32 19.87
CA VAL A 32 -39.61 -19.40 19.71
C VAL A 32 -38.92 -19.61 21.06
N THR A 33 -37.62 -19.90 21.04
CA THR A 33 -36.85 -20.00 22.29
C THR A 33 -36.53 -18.62 22.85
N GLU A 34 -36.48 -18.50 24.18
CA GLU A 34 -35.99 -17.28 24.85
C GLU A 34 -34.58 -16.89 24.37
N SER A 35 -33.75 -17.89 24.06
CA SER A 35 -32.41 -17.68 23.49
C SER A 35 -32.45 -16.98 22.13
N ALA A 36 -33.47 -17.23 21.30
CA ALA A 36 -33.65 -16.58 20.01
C ALA A 36 -34.00 -15.10 20.19
N VAL A 37 -34.97 -14.79 21.06
CA VAL A 37 -35.33 -13.41 21.42
C VAL A 37 -34.12 -12.67 22.00
N SER A 38 -33.36 -13.29 22.90
CA SER A 38 -32.12 -12.73 23.45
C SER A 38 -31.05 -12.47 22.38
N LYS A 39 -30.94 -13.31 21.35
CA LYS A 39 -30.01 -13.08 20.23
C LYS A 39 -30.48 -11.93 19.34
N TRP A 40 -31.79 -11.80 19.09
CA TRP A 40 -32.36 -10.69 18.35
C TRP A 40 -32.15 -9.37 19.08
N GLU A 41 -32.51 -9.30 20.36
CA GLU A 41 -32.37 -8.09 21.20
C GLU A 41 -30.93 -7.61 21.32
N ARG A 42 -29.95 -8.52 21.28
CA ARG A 42 -28.51 -8.22 21.29
C ARG A 42 -27.91 -7.95 19.90
N GLY A 43 -28.69 -8.05 18.84
CA GLY A 43 -28.23 -7.86 17.46
C GLY A 43 -27.28 -8.95 16.95
N LEU A 44 -27.35 -10.17 17.50
CA LEU A 44 -26.52 -11.31 17.06
C LEU A 44 -27.14 -12.04 15.86
N SER A 45 -28.46 -11.99 15.70
CA SER A 45 -29.18 -12.61 14.58
C SER A 45 -30.45 -11.83 14.25
N TYR A 46 -30.98 -12.02 13.05
CA TYR A 46 -32.33 -11.60 12.70
C TYR A 46 -33.35 -12.71 13.01
N PRO A 47 -34.62 -12.36 13.28
CA PRO A 47 -35.71 -13.30 13.15
C PRO A 47 -35.88 -13.69 11.67
N ASP A 48 -36.45 -14.86 11.44
CA ASP A 48 -36.87 -15.27 10.12
C ASP A 48 -37.88 -14.26 9.55
N ILE A 49 -37.86 -14.01 8.24
CA ILE A 49 -38.78 -13.07 7.58
C ILE A 49 -40.26 -13.42 7.84
N THR A 50 -40.55 -14.71 8.01
CA THR A 50 -41.88 -15.23 8.36
C THR A 50 -42.35 -14.79 9.76
N LEU A 51 -41.42 -14.51 10.68
CA LEU A 51 -41.72 -14.08 12.05
C LEU A 51 -41.91 -12.56 12.19
N VAL A 52 -41.53 -11.77 11.19
CA VAL A 52 -41.55 -10.30 11.26
C VAL A 52 -42.96 -9.76 11.53
N GLN A 53 -43.98 -10.32 10.87
CA GLN A 53 -45.38 -9.91 11.07
C GLN A 53 -45.92 -10.34 12.45
N ALA A 54 -45.52 -11.52 12.93
CA ALA A 54 -45.91 -12.01 14.26
C ALA A 54 -45.27 -11.16 15.37
N ILE A 55 -43.99 -10.81 15.22
CA ILE A 55 -43.28 -9.90 16.11
C ILE A 55 -43.95 -8.52 16.13
N ALA A 56 -44.30 -7.98 14.96
CA ALA A 56 -44.98 -6.70 14.86
C ALA A 56 -46.34 -6.71 15.60
N ALA A 57 -47.14 -7.76 15.40
CA ALA A 57 -48.44 -7.93 16.07
C ALA A 57 -48.31 -7.97 17.60
N GLU A 58 -47.38 -8.75 18.15
CA GLU A 58 -47.16 -8.85 19.59
C GLU A 58 -46.58 -7.57 20.21
N LEU A 59 -45.79 -6.82 19.45
CA LEU A 59 -45.23 -5.54 19.87
C LEU A 59 -46.18 -4.35 19.61
N GLY A 60 -47.39 -4.62 19.08
CA GLY A 60 -48.40 -3.60 18.78
C GLY A 60 -47.92 -2.53 17.81
N VAL A 61 -47.11 -2.91 16.82
CA VAL A 61 -46.64 -2.04 15.72
C VAL A 61 -46.98 -2.69 14.39
N SER A 62 -47.05 -1.90 13.31
CA SER A 62 -47.16 -2.52 11.98
C SER A 62 -45.82 -3.12 11.55
N GLY A 63 -45.83 -4.15 10.69
CA GLY A 63 -44.59 -4.70 10.12
C GLY A 63 -43.78 -3.64 9.35
N GLN A 64 -44.47 -2.67 8.75
CA GLN A 64 -43.85 -1.53 8.07
C GLN A 64 -43.22 -0.53 9.04
N GLU A 65 -43.84 -0.31 10.20
CA GLU A 65 -43.32 0.54 11.29
C GLU A 65 -42.14 -0.12 12.02
N LEU A 66 -42.13 -1.45 12.16
CA LEU A 66 -41.01 -2.22 12.69
C LEU A 66 -39.74 -2.05 11.82
N ILE A 67 -39.91 -1.98 10.51
CA ILE A 67 -38.83 -1.80 9.52
C ILE A 67 -38.43 -0.32 9.43
N SER A 68 -39.39 0.59 9.23
CA SER A 68 -39.11 2.02 9.02
C SER A 68 -38.53 2.72 10.26
N ALA A 69 -38.95 2.34 11.47
CA ALA A 69 -38.40 2.92 12.69
C ALA A 69 -36.94 2.52 12.94
N SER A 70 -36.52 1.36 12.42
CA SER A 70 -35.12 0.95 12.43
C SER A 70 -34.28 1.74 11.41
N GLU A 71 -34.80 1.94 10.20
CA GLU A 71 -34.17 2.75 9.14
C GLU A 71 -34.04 4.23 9.53
N ASP A 72 -35.05 4.81 10.17
CA ASP A 72 -35.05 6.20 10.63
C ASP A 72 -34.02 6.46 11.73
N ARG A 73 -33.77 5.47 12.59
CA ARG A 73 -32.75 5.57 13.65
C ARG A 73 -31.35 5.44 13.09
N GLU A 74 -31.13 4.51 12.18
CA GLU A 74 -29.86 4.34 11.46
C GLU A 74 -29.53 5.60 10.65
N GLY A 75 -30.51 6.13 9.91
CA GLY A 75 -30.35 7.40 9.20
C GLY A 75 -30.08 8.61 10.11
N ARG A 76 -30.53 8.59 11.37
CA ARG A 76 -30.20 9.62 12.37
C ARG A 76 -28.81 9.41 12.99
N ALA A 77 -28.39 8.16 13.19
CA ALA A 77 -27.05 7.81 13.67
C ALA A 77 -25.99 8.19 12.60
N ASP A 78 -26.20 7.80 11.35
CA ASP A 78 -25.36 8.19 10.21
C ASP A 78 -25.27 9.71 10.06
N LYS A 79 -26.39 10.43 10.23
CA LYS A 79 -26.41 11.90 10.20
C LYS A 79 -25.67 12.52 11.39
N ARG A 80 -25.65 11.88 12.56
CA ARG A 80 -24.89 12.34 13.75
C ARG A 80 -23.40 12.10 13.56
N ASP A 81 -23.02 10.91 13.09
CA ASP A 81 -21.63 10.53 12.86
C ASP A 81 -21.03 11.36 11.72
N ALA A 82 -21.80 11.62 10.65
CA ALA A 82 -21.39 12.53 9.58
C ALA A 82 -21.23 13.99 10.06
N ARG A 83 -22.04 14.46 11.03
CA ARG A 83 -21.87 15.79 11.63
C ARG A 83 -20.62 15.85 12.51
N SER A 84 -20.40 14.83 13.34
CA SER A 84 -19.22 14.72 14.19
C SER A 84 -17.94 14.67 13.35
N TYR A 85 -17.93 13.82 12.31
CA TYR A 85 -16.83 13.71 11.35
C TYR A 85 -16.56 15.03 10.63
N ARG A 86 -17.60 15.74 10.15
CA ARG A 86 -17.45 17.07 9.54
C ARG A 86 -16.89 18.10 10.52
N GLY A 87 -17.34 18.09 11.78
CA GLY A 87 -16.85 18.99 12.82
C GLY A 87 -15.37 18.76 13.13
N TRP A 88 -15.00 17.50 13.37
CA TRP A 88 -13.62 17.09 13.65
C TRP A 88 -12.69 17.36 12.46
N ARG A 89 -13.11 17.00 11.24
CA ARG A 89 -12.38 17.29 10.01
C ARG A 89 -12.17 18.80 9.82
N SER A 90 -13.22 19.60 10.02
CA SER A 90 -13.14 21.06 9.94
C SER A 90 -12.16 21.61 10.97
N ALA A 91 -12.22 21.13 12.21
CA ALA A 91 -11.30 21.55 13.26
C ALA A 91 -9.83 21.27 12.88
N ILE A 92 -9.51 20.06 12.40
CA ILE A 92 -8.16 19.71 11.94
C ILE A 92 -7.72 20.56 10.74
N LEU A 93 -8.61 20.78 9.78
CA LEU A 93 -8.30 21.61 8.62
C LEU A 93 -7.97 23.04 9.05
N TRP A 94 -8.77 23.65 9.93
CA TRP A 94 -8.53 25.02 10.39
C TRP A 94 -7.28 25.13 11.24
N THR A 95 -7.01 24.18 12.15
CA THR A 95 -5.79 24.21 12.96
C THR A 95 -4.53 24.05 12.11
N THR A 96 -4.54 23.11 11.15
CA THR A 96 -3.40 22.91 10.25
C THR A 96 -3.21 24.08 9.30
N LEU A 97 -4.28 24.62 8.70
CA LEU A 97 -4.20 25.79 7.82
C LEU A 97 -3.66 27.02 8.57
N LEU A 98 -4.12 27.25 9.80
CA LEU A 98 -3.62 28.32 10.65
C LEU A 98 -2.15 28.12 11.00
N SER A 99 -1.75 26.88 11.34
CA SER A 99 -0.37 26.53 11.65
C SER A 99 0.57 26.79 10.46
N TRP A 100 0.23 26.33 9.26
CA TRP A 100 1.03 26.57 8.06
C TRP A 100 1.11 28.04 7.68
N THR A 101 -0.01 28.78 7.79
CA THR A 101 -0.03 30.22 7.54
C THR A 101 0.85 30.96 8.54
N ALA A 102 0.76 30.62 9.83
CA ALA A 102 1.60 31.21 10.87
C ALA A 102 3.08 30.91 10.65
N ALA A 103 3.43 29.68 10.26
CA ALA A 103 4.81 29.28 9.97
C ALA A 103 5.40 30.09 8.81
N ILE A 104 4.68 30.18 7.67
CA ILE A 104 5.13 30.95 6.49
C ILE A 104 5.27 32.43 6.84
N LEU A 105 4.28 33.00 7.56
CA LEU A 105 4.30 34.41 7.95
C LEU A 105 5.43 34.72 8.93
N ALA A 106 5.64 33.88 9.94
CA ALA A 106 6.74 34.04 10.89
C ALA A 106 8.10 33.97 10.18
N CYS A 107 8.31 32.98 9.30
CA CYS A 107 9.53 32.86 8.51
C CYS A 107 9.75 34.05 7.58
N PHE A 108 8.69 34.56 6.95
CA PHE A 108 8.75 35.76 6.12
C PHE A 108 9.20 36.99 6.93
N ILE A 109 8.55 37.26 8.06
CA ILE A 109 8.84 38.41 8.93
C ILE A 109 10.27 38.33 9.46
N VAL A 110 10.68 37.18 10.02
CA VAL A 110 12.02 36.99 10.60
C VAL A 110 13.11 37.13 9.53
N ASN A 111 12.90 36.57 8.33
CA ASN A 111 13.89 36.71 7.27
C ASN A 111 14.05 38.17 6.85
N LEU A 112 12.93 38.86 6.63
CA LEU A 112 12.93 40.27 6.25
C LEU A 112 13.49 41.17 7.36
N SER A 113 13.24 40.86 8.64
CA SER A 113 13.73 41.67 9.75
C SER A 113 15.22 41.50 10.01
N VAL A 114 15.74 40.28 9.86
CA VAL A 114 17.16 39.97 10.15
C VAL A 114 18.05 40.27 8.95
N GLN A 115 17.62 39.91 7.74
CA GLN A 115 18.46 39.99 6.54
C GLN A 115 18.05 41.09 5.56
N HIS A 116 16.95 41.80 5.82
CA HIS A 116 16.38 42.83 4.93
C HIS A 116 16.15 42.37 3.48
N THR A 117 16.14 41.06 3.26
CA THR A 117 16.01 40.39 1.96
C THR A 117 15.26 39.07 2.15
N LEU A 118 14.80 38.48 1.05
CA LEU A 118 14.16 37.16 1.05
C LEU A 118 15.15 36.10 0.55
N SER A 119 16.06 35.64 1.42
CA SER A 119 17.02 34.58 1.11
C SER A 119 16.46 33.17 1.38
N TRP A 120 16.53 32.68 2.63
CA TRP A 120 16.11 31.34 3.06
C TRP A 120 14.60 31.14 3.08
N PHE A 121 13.82 32.22 3.02
CA PHE A 121 12.36 32.15 2.86
C PHE A 121 11.95 31.32 1.64
N TRP A 122 12.68 31.45 0.52
CA TRP A 122 12.40 30.68 -0.69
C TRP A 122 12.68 29.19 -0.55
N VAL A 123 13.49 28.78 0.43
CA VAL A 123 13.71 27.37 0.78
C VAL A 123 12.55 26.87 1.65
N VAL A 124 12.15 27.68 2.64
CA VAL A 124 11.08 27.33 3.58
C VAL A 124 9.72 27.21 2.88
N LEU A 125 9.40 28.11 1.96
CA LEU A 125 8.12 28.12 1.26
C LEU A 125 7.77 26.78 0.57
N PRO A 126 8.61 26.23 -0.34
CA PRO A 126 8.34 24.93 -0.94
C PRO A 126 8.45 23.78 0.06
N ALA A 127 9.31 23.86 1.09
CA ALA A 127 9.39 22.84 2.14
C ALA A 127 8.07 22.72 2.93
N VAL A 128 7.50 23.85 3.35
CA VAL A 128 6.17 23.91 3.98
C VAL A 128 5.09 23.46 2.99
N GLY A 129 5.23 23.81 1.71
CA GLY A 129 4.35 23.35 0.63
C GLY A 129 4.28 21.83 0.53
N ILE A 130 5.42 21.12 0.61
CA ILE A 130 5.45 19.64 0.64
C ILE A 130 4.63 19.11 1.83
N ALA A 131 4.88 19.64 3.04
CA ALA A 131 4.19 19.20 4.25
C ALA A 131 2.67 19.46 4.17
N PHE A 132 2.27 20.64 3.68
CA PHE A 132 0.87 20.99 3.45
C PHE A 132 0.20 20.04 2.44
N CYS A 133 0.86 19.77 1.32
CA CYS A 133 0.35 18.88 0.28
C CYS A 133 0.14 17.46 0.80
N LEU A 134 0.99 16.94 1.70
CA LEU A 134 0.86 15.57 2.22
C LEU A 134 -0.10 15.46 3.42
N THR A 135 -0.28 16.52 4.20
CA THR A 135 -1.04 16.46 5.48
C THR A 135 -2.42 17.10 5.40
N THR A 136 -2.53 18.30 4.80
CA THR A 136 -3.75 19.11 4.81
C THR A 136 -4.52 18.98 3.50
N LEU A 137 -3.85 18.88 2.35
CA LEU A 137 -4.52 18.82 1.06
C LEU A 137 -5.40 17.56 0.85
N PRO A 138 -5.05 16.35 1.33
CA PRO A 138 -5.91 15.18 1.26
C PRO A 138 -7.25 15.35 2.00
N LEU A 139 -7.27 16.24 3.00
CA LEU A 139 -8.43 16.55 3.82
C LEU A 139 -9.33 17.61 3.19
N LEU A 140 -8.92 18.27 2.11
CA LEU A 140 -9.74 19.28 1.44
C LEU A 140 -10.88 18.64 0.62
N PRO A 141 -12.05 19.30 0.51
CA PRO A 141 -13.18 18.80 -0.26
C PRO A 141 -12.99 19.04 -1.77
N VAL A 142 -11.91 18.51 -2.35
CA VAL A 142 -11.57 18.63 -3.78
C VAL A 142 -11.68 17.27 -4.47
N PRO A 143 -11.97 17.23 -5.79
CA PRO A 143 -11.97 15.98 -6.53
C PRO A 143 -10.54 15.40 -6.61
N GLY A 144 -10.39 14.10 -6.33
CA GLY A 144 -9.10 13.41 -6.40
C GLY A 144 -8.01 13.96 -5.46
N PRO A 145 -8.30 14.14 -4.15
CA PRO A 145 -7.41 14.88 -3.25
C PRO A 145 -6.05 14.19 -3.05
N GLY A 146 -5.99 12.85 -3.17
CA GLY A 146 -4.72 12.10 -3.12
C GLY A 146 -3.80 12.38 -4.31
N TRP A 147 -4.35 12.48 -5.53
CA TRP A 147 -3.54 12.79 -6.73
C TRP A 147 -3.04 14.22 -6.71
N LEU A 148 -3.87 15.16 -6.24
CA LEU A 148 -3.45 16.55 -6.05
C LEU A 148 -2.39 16.67 -4.95
N ALA A 149 -2.49 15.89 -3.87
CA ALA A 149 -1.52 15.88 -2.78
C ALA A 149 -0.14 15.40 -3.28
N LEU A 150 -0.13 14.31 -4.03
CA LEU A 150 1.09 13.77 -4.63
C LEU A 150 1.68 14.71 -5.69
N GLY A 151 0.85 15.23 -6.61
CA GLY A 151 1.31 16.15 -7.64
C GLY A 151 1.83 17.47 -7.05
N GLY A 152 1.12 18.02 -6.07
CA GLY A 152 1.51 19.23 -5.35
C GLY A 152 2.81 19.05 -4.56
N SER A 153 2.94 17.96 -3.80
CA SER A 153 4.18 17.67 -3.06
C SER A 153 5.37 17.46 -4.00
N THR A 154 5.18 16.79 -5.13
CA THR A 154 6.21 16.64 -6.17
C THR A 154 6.62 17.99 -6.76
N ALA A 155 5.64 18.85 -7.08
CA ALA A 155 5.92 20.19 -7.60
C ALA A 155 6.66 21.06 -6.57
N CYS A 156 6.28 20.99 -5.30
CA CYS A 156 6.98 21.68 -4.22
C CYS A 156 8.40 21.12 -4.02
N LEU A 157 8.61 19.81 -4.13
CA LEU A 157 9.95 19.21 -4.11
C LEU A 157 10.81 19.72 -5.27
N MET A 158 10.27 19.78 -6.49
CA MET A 158 10.97 20.34 -7.65
C MET A 158 11.34 21.81 -7.45
N ALA A 159 10.41 22.61 -6.91
CA ALA A 159 10.67 24.01 -6.58
C ALA A 159 11.75 24.14 -5.51
N LEU A 160 11.72 23.30 -4.47
CA LEU A 160 12.75 23.26 -3.42
C LEU A 160 14.13 22.96 -4.00
N LEU A 161 14.25 21.90 -4.82
CA LEU A 161 15.51 21.54 -5.47
C LEU A 161 16.04 22.68 -6.36
N LEU A 162 15.16 23.33 -7.12
CA LEU A 162 15.53 24.47 -7.97
C LEU A 162 16.01 25.68 -7.14
N VAL A 163 15.33 26.01 -6.05
CA VAL A 163 15.74 27.11 -5.18
C VAL A 163 17.10 26.81 -4.55
N VAL A 164 17.31 25.58 -4.06
CA VAL A 164 18.59 25.19 -3.47
C VAL A 164 19.72 25.29 -4.49
N TRP A 165 19.46 24.89 -5.73
CA TRP A 165 20.41 25.03 -6.85
C TRP A 165 20.73 26.49 -7.18
N LEU A 166 19.73 27.36 -7.24
CA LEU A 166 19.93 28.78 -7.52
C LEU A 166 20.71 29.51 -6.41
N GLN A 167 20.51 29.13 -5.15
CA GLN A 167 21.05 29.89 -4.01
C GLN A 167 22.37 29.36 -3.44
N PHE A 168 22.59 28.04 -3.42
CA PHE A 168 23.71 27.45 -2.68
C PHE A 168 24.78 26.82 -3.56
N SER A 169 24.38 26.12 -4.62
CA SER A 169 25.34 25.41 -5.48
C SER A 169 24.75 25.20 -6.86
N THR A 170 25.21 25.98 -7.83
CA THR A 170 24.92 25.73 -9.23
C THR A 170 25.82 24.60 -9.72
N GLY A 171 25.22 23.55 -10.25
CA GLY A 171 25.94 22.38 -10.75
C GLY A 171 25.03 21.33 -11.39
N SER A 172 25.63 20.24 -11.86
CA SER A 172 24.91 19.16 -12.54
C SER A 172 24.04 18.32 -11.59
N TRP A 173 24.21 18.47 -10.27
CA TRP A 173 23.44 17.73 -9.27
C TRP A 173 21.93 17.95 -9.36
N LEU A 174 21.45 19.12 -9.84
CA LEU A 174 20.02 19.37 -10.01
C LEU A 174 19.41 18.40 -11.03
N VAL A 175 20.10 18.20 -12.16
CA VAL A 175 19.64 17.28 -13.21
C VAL A 175 19.60 15.85 -12.68
N ILE A 176 20.59 15.46 -11.86
CA ILE A 176 20.62 14.16 -11.19
C ILE A 176 19.44 14.02 -10.22
N ALA A 177 19.18 15.02 -9.37
CA ALA A 177 18.10 14.98 -8.41
C ALA A 177 16.72 14.93 -9.09
N VAL A 178 16.50 15.75 -10.13
CA VAL A 178 15.25 15.77 -10.89
C VAL A 178 15.03 14.43 -11.59
N SER A 179 16.05 13.89 -12.26
CA SER A 179 15.94 12.59 -12.93
C SER A 179 15.70 11.44 -11.95
N ALA A 180 16.28 11.49 -10.74
CA ALA A 180 16.02 10.51 -9.68
C ALA A 180 14.55 10.53 -9.22
N VAL A 181 13.97 11.73 -9.04
CA VAL A 181 12.55 11.84 -8.68
C VAL A 181 11.64 11.33 -9.81
N VAL A 182 11.94 11.69 -11.07
CA VAL A 182 11.19 11.18 -12.23
C VAL A 182 11.27 9.66 -12.31
N PHE A 183 12.46 9.08 -12.13
CA PHE A 183 12.65 7.64 -12.07
C PHE A 183 11.82 7.00 -10.95
N ALA A 184 11.85 7.55 -9.74
CA ALA A 184 11.07 7.04 -8.62
C ALA A 184 9.55 7.10 -8.87
N LEU A 185 9.06 8.17 -9.50
CA LEU A 185 7.65 8.29 -9.89
C LEU A 185 7.28 7.24 -10.93
N LEU A 186 8.12 7.02 -11.96
CA LEU A 186 7.89 5.94 -12.91
C LEU A 186 7.82 4.60 -12.18
N PHE A 187 8.81 4.30 -11.35
CA PHE A 187 8.89 3.05 -10.58
C PHE A 187 7.64 2.73 -9.77
N VAL A 188 7.09 3.74 -9.09
CA VAL A 188 5.89 3.56 -8.27
C VAL A 188 4.62 3.51 -9.12
N PHE A 189 4.50 4.35 -10.16
CA PHE A 189 3.24 4.56 -10.86
C PHE A 189 3.06 3.73 -12.14
N THR A 190 4.11 3.24 -12.78
CA THR A 190 4.00 2.39 -13.99
C THR A 190 3.11 1.15 -13.76
N PRO A 191 3.28 0.37 -12.65
CA PRO A 191 2.41 -0.78 -12.39
C PRO A 191 0.95 -0.39 -12.23
N ILE A 192 0.69 0.75 -11.59
CA ILE A 192 -0.66 1.27 -11.35
C ILE A 192 -1.29 1.72 -12.67
N TRP A 193 -0.58 2.53 -13.46
CA TRP A 193 -1.08 3.06 -14.73
C TRP A 193 -1.41 1.95 -15.72
N LEU A 194 -0.57 0.92 -15.84
CA LEU A 194 -0.83 -0.21 -16.74
C LEU A 194 -2.02 -1.09 -16.30
N THR A 195 -2.49 -0.97 -15.06
CA THR A 195 -3.72 -1.63 -14.61
C THR A 195 -4.98 -0.87 -15.01
N VAL A 196 -4.93 0.47 -14.94
CA VAL A 196 -6.02 1.40 -15.25
C VAL A 196 -6.17 1.65 -16.75
N LEU A 197 -5.06 1.65 -17.50
CA LEU A 197 -5.07 1.82 -18.94
C LEU A 197 -5.72 0.61 -19.65
N HIS A 198 -6.63 0.91 -20.57
CA HIS A 198 -7.28 -0.07 -21.44
C HIS A 198 -6.30 -0.52 -22.53
N LEU A 199 -5.45 -1.50 -22.20
CA LEU A 199 -4.48 -2.08 -23.14
C LEU A 199 -5.15 -3.06 -24.12
N PRO A 200 -4.70 -3.09 -25.40
CA PRO A 200 -5.15 -4.10 -26.36
C PRO A 200 -4.89 -5.53 -25.85
N GLY A 201 -5.75 -6.49 -26.23
CA GLY A 201 -5.86 -7.81 -25.60
C GLY A 201 -4.55 -8.60 -25.51
N GLY A 202 -3.68 -8.50 -26.52
CA GLY A 202 -2.35 -9.13 -26.51
C GLY A 202 -1.43 -8.56 -25.43
N LEU A 203 -1.36 -7.23 -25.29
CA LEU A 203 -0.50 -6.55 -24.31
C LEU A 203 -0.98 -6.75 -22.87
N ARG A 204 -2.30 -6.91 -22.67
CA ARG A 204 -2.88 -7.15 -21.34
C ARG A 204 -2.34 -8.43 -20.68
N ARG A 205 -2.02 -9.48 -21.47
CA ARG A 205 -1.44 -10.73 -20.95
C ARG A 205 -0.02 -10.53 -20.42
N HIS A 206 0.73 -9.59 -21.01
CA HIS A 206 2.15 -9.33 -20.78
C HIS A 206 2.41 -8.08 -19.91
N ARG A 207 1.43 -7.60 -19.14
CA ARG A 207 1.55 -6.42 -18.27
C ARG A 207 2.80 -6.42 -17.39
N THR A 208 3.13 -7.54 -16.74
CA THR A 208 4.34 -7.67 -15.91
C THR A 208 5.62 -7.43 -16.71
N LEU A 209 5.69 -7.92 -17.96
CA LEU A 209 6.83 -7.66 -18.82
C LEU A 209 6.90 -6.18 -19.21
N LEU A 210 5.77 -5.56 -19.55
CA LEU A 210 5.73 -4.15 -19.92
C LEU A 210 6.22 -3.26 -18.77
N VAL A 211 5.80 -3.55 -17.52
CA VAL A 211 6.34 -2.88 -16.33
C VAL A 211 7.85 -3.03 -16.28
N LEU A 212 8.38 -4.26 -16.34
CA LEU A 212 9.82 -4.49 -16.25
C LEU A 212 10.63 -3.82 -17.36
N VAL A 213 10.12 -3.82 -18.60
CA VAL A 213 10.77 -3.12 -19.72
C VAL A 213 10.83 -1.61 -19.45
N ILE A 214 9.70 -1.01 -19.07
CA ILE A 214 9.62 0.44 -18.81
C ILE A 214 10.55 0.81 -17.65
N GLU A 215 10.52 0.06 -16.55
CA GLU A 215 11.36 0.31 -15.38
C GLU A 215 12.85 0.13 -15.67
N THR A 216 13.21 -0.91 -16.42
CA THR A 216 14.60 -1.13 -16.82
C THR A 216 15.08 0.01 -17.73
N ALA A 217 14.26 0.44 -18.68
CA ALA A 217 14.60 1.57 -19.55
C ALA A 217 14.73 2.88 -18.77
N ALA A 218 13.84 3.13 -17.80
CA ALA A 218 13.89 4.29 -16.92
C ALA A 218 15.15 4.29 -16.05
N LEU A 219 15.56 3.14 -15.50
CA LEU A 219 16.81 2.98 -14.76
C LEU A 219 18.03 3.27 -15.64
N LEU A 220 18.08 2.71 -16.85
CA LEU A 220 19.20 2.93 -17.77
C LEU A 220 19.32 4.40 -18.20
N LEU A 221 18.19 5.06 -18.46
CA LEU A 221 18.15 6.49 -18.76
C LEU A 221 18.60 7.33 -17.55
N PHE A 222 18.13 7.01 -16.35
CA PHE A 222 18.57 7.69 -15.13
C PHE A 222 20.09 7.56 -14.95
N LEU A 223 20.64 6.35 -15.07
CA LEU A 223 22.08 6.13 -14.98
C LEU A 223 22.85 6.89 -16.06
N LEU A 224 22.36 6.93 -17.30
CA LEU A 224 22.97 7.72 -18.37
C LEU A 224 23.05 9.20 -17.99
N ILE A 225 21.95 9.76 -17.49
CA ILE A 225 21.90 11.15 -17.02
C ILE A 225 22.92 11.38 -15.91
N VAL A 226 23.04 10.45 -14.93
CA VAL A 226 24.04 10.56 -13.87
C VAL A 226 25.46 10.61 -14.44
N PHE A 227 25.84 9.66 -15.29
CA PHE A 227 27.19 9.58 -15.84
C PHE A 227 27.55 10.77 -16.75
N VAL A 228 26.59 11.27 -17.54
CA VAL A 228 26.78 12.50 -18.33
C VAL A 228 26.93 13.71 -17.41
N ALA A 229 26.10 13.82 -16.36
CA ALA A 229 26.12 14.93 -15.42
C ALA A 229 27.43 15.05 -14.62
N ILE A 230 28.08 13.92 -14.28
CA ILE A 230 29.37 13.91 -13.60
C ILE A 230 30.57 14.01 -14.56
N GLY A 231 30.33 14.12 -15.88
CA GLY A 231 31.39 14.19 -16.90
C GLY A 231 32.16 12.87 -17.10
N ARG A 232 31.54 11.72 -16.78
CA ARG A 232 32.12 10.38 -16.89
C ARG A 232 31.29 9.46 -17.81
N ALA A 233 30.80 10.00 -18.94
CA ALA A 233 29.93 9.26 -19.86
C ALA A 233 30.60 7.98 -20.42
N GLU A 234 31.94 7.95 -20.47
CA GLU A 234 32.74 6.78 -20.85
C GLU A 234 32.49 5.56 -19.95
N LEU A 235 32.15 5.78 -18.67
CA LEU A 235 31.91 4.70 -17.71
C LEU A 235 30.52 4.08 -17.84
N TRP A 236 29.62 4.69 -18.63
CA TRP A 236 28.24 4.25 -18.77
C TRP A 236 28.15 2.88 -19.44
N LEU A 237 28.86 2.67 -20.55
CA LEU A 237 28.91 1.37 -21.24
C LEU A 237 29.70 0.33 -20.42
N TRP A 238 30.80 0.74 -19.80
CA TRP A 238 31.63 -0.12 -18.95
C TRP A 238 32.26 0.70 -17.82
N PRO A 239 32.04 0.36 -16.54
CA PRO A 239 31.40 -0.86 -16.02
C PRO A 239 29.90 -0.75 -15.71
N ALA A 240 29.28 0.44 -15.84
CA ALA A 240 27.97 0.69 -15.23
C ALA A 240 26.83 -0.15 -15.81
N LEU A 241 26.74 -0.26 -17.13
CA LEU A 241 25.69 -1.03 -17.80
C LEU A 241 25.72 -2.54 -17.42
N PRO A 242 26.87 -3.24 -17.45
CA PRO A 242 26.97 -4.60 -16.92
C PRO A 242 26.53 -4.73 -15.46
N ILE A 243 26.93 -3.80 -14.58
CA ILE A 243 26.55 -3.84 -13.16
C ILE A 243 25.03 -3.68 -13.01
N ALA A 244 24.42 -2.75 -13.73
CA ALA A 244 22.97 -2.59 -13.75
C ALA A 244 22.26 -3.86 -14.28
N ALA A 245 22.82 -4.51 -15.30
CA ALA A 245 22.28 -5.76 -15.83
C ALA A 245 22.38 -6.92 -14.81
N ILE A 246 23.50 -7.05 -14.08
CA ILE A 246 23.65 -8.02 -13.00
C ILE A 246 22.59 -7.79 -11.92
N GLY A 247 22.34 -6.54 -11.53
CA GLY A 247 21.31 -6.19 -10.55
C GLY A 247 19.88 -6.44 -11.04
N ALA A 248 19.58 -6.18 -12.32
CA ALA A 248 18.26 -6.35 -12.89
C ALA A 248 17.93 -7.82 -13.22
N ALA A 249 18.93 -8.66 -13.51
CA ALA A 249 18.74 -10.03 -13.95
C ALA A 249 17.92 -10.90 -12.96
N PRO A 250 18.18 -10.88 -11.63
CA PRO A 250 17.37 -11.64 -10.69
C PRO A 250 15.89 -11.27 -10.69
N ILE A 251 15.58 -9.97 -10.86
CA ILE A 251 14.20 -9.45 -10.92
C ILE A 251 13.51 -9.98 -12.18
N TRP A 252 14.19 -9.90 -13.33
CA TRP A 252 13.69 -10.40 -14.61
C TRP A 252 13.44 -11.91 -14.61
N VAL A 253 14.43 -12.69 -14.17
CA VAL A 253 14.33 -14.16 -14.12
C VAL A 253 13.20 -14.59 -13.19
N SER A 254 13.10 -13.97 -12.01
CA SER A 254 12.03 -14.27 -11.05
C SER A 254 10.65 -13.97 -11.63
N ALA A 255 10.47 -12.80 -12.25
CA ALA A 255 9.19 -12.42 -12.83
C ALA A 255 8.79 -13.30 -14.02
N LEU A 256 9.76 -13.69 -14.86
CA LEU A 256 9.55 -14.62 -15.97
C LEU A 256 9.14 -16.00 -15.46
N ALA A 257 9.82 -16.53 -14.43
CA ALA A 257 9.49 -17.79 -13.80
C ALA A 257 8.08 -17.78 -13.20
N ILE A 258 7.73 -16.73 -12.43
CA ILE A 258 6.40 -16.56 -11.82
C ILE A 258 5.29 -16.53 -12.87
N ARG A 259 5.53 -15.92 -14.04
CA ARG A 259 4.48 -15.66 -15.02
C ARG A 259 4.34 -16.72 -16.11
N TYR A 260 5.44 -17.33 -16.55
CA TYR A 260 5.46 -18.17 -17.75
C TYR A 260 5.79 -19.63 -17.51
N LEU A 261 6.32 -19.98 -16.33
CA LEU A 261 6.67 -21.37 -16.04
C LEU A 261 5.38 -22.17 -15.79
N PRO A 262 5.13 -23.28 -16.52
CA PRO A 262 3.89 -24.05 -16.43
C PRO A 262 3.90 -25.01 -15.23
N LEU A 263 4.21 -24.49 -14.04
CA LEU A 263 4.33 -25.24 -12.79
C LEU A 263 3.32 -24.71 -11.75
N PRO A 264 2.95 -25.53 -10.75
CA PRO A 264 2.10 -25.05 -9.66
C PRO A 264 2.81 -23.95 -8.87
N GLY A 265 2.05 -23.02 -8.30
CA GLY A 265 2.60 -21.82 -7.64
C GLY A 265 3.64 -22.12 -6.55
N LEU A 266 3.49 -23.21 -5.80
CA LEU A 266 4.49 -23.63 -4.79
C LEU A 266 5.80 -24.13 -5.42
N ALA A 267 5.74 -24.83 -6.56
CA ALA A 267 6.94 -25.29 -7.25
C ALA A 267 7.68 -24.10 -7.90
N VAL A 268 6.95 -23.14 -8.46
CA VAL A 268 7.54 -21.90 -8.96
C VAL A 268 8.18 -21.09 -7.83
N ALA A 269 7.50 -20.98 -6.68
CA ALA A 269 8.06 -20.32 -5.49
C ALA A 269 9.35 -21.01 -5.02
N ALA A 270 9.37 -22.35 -4.96
CA ALA A 270 10.57 -23.11 -4.62
C ALA A 270 11.75 -22.80 -5.56
N LEU A 271 11.52 -22.80 -6.88
CA LEU A 271 12.55 -22.50 -7.87
C LEU A 271 13.07 -21.07 -7.77
N VAL A 272 12.16 -20.09 -7.60
CA VAL A 272 12.54 -18.68 -7.45
C VAL A 272 13.34 -18.45 -6.17
N THR A 273 12.92 -19.06 -5.05
CA THR A 273 13.65 -18.95 -3.78
C THR A 273 15.04 -19.59 -3.88
N ALA A 274 15.16 -20.77 -4.49
CA ALA A 274 16.47 -21.40 -4.71
C ALA A 274 17.38 -20.52 -5.61
N PHE A 275 16.82 -19.99 -6.70
CA PHE A 275 17.53 -19.11 -7.61
C PHE A 275 18.02 -17.83 -6.91
N LEU A 276 17.17 -17.14 -6.14
CA LEU A 276 17.56 -15.94 -5.39
C LEU A 276 18.63 -16.25 -4.33
N GLY A 277 18.56 -17.44 -3.70
CA GLY A 277 19.63 -17.92 -2.82
C GLY A 277 20.97 -18.06 -3.55
N CYS A 278 20.97 -18.64 -4.76
CA CYS A 278 22.19 -18.73 -5.58
C CYS A 278 22.69 -17.34 -6.00
N CYS A 279 21.79 -16.40 -6.35
CA CYS A 279 22.18 -15.03 -6.68
C CYS A 279 22.92 -14.35 -5.51
N ALA A 280 22.49 -14.57 -4.27
CA ALA A 280 23.15 -14.01 -3.09
C ALA A 280 24.63 -14.43 -2.94
N LEU A 281 25.05 -15.57 -3.52
CA LEU A 281 26.45 -16.01 -3.53
C LEU A 281 27.27 -15.47 -4.70
N VAL A 282 26.61 -15.20 -5.82
CA VAL A 282 27.28 -14.98 -7.12
C VAL A 282 27.32 -13.51 -7.50
N MET A 283 26.37 -12.69 -7.03
CA MET A 283 26.22 -11.30 -7.48
C MET A 283 27.45 -10.45 -7.16
N ASP A 284 27.98 -10.50 -5.95
CA ASP A 284 29.15 -9.67 -5.58
C ASP A 284 30.40 -10.08 -6.36
N ARG A 285 30.58 -11.38 -6.62
CA ARG A 285 31.65 -11.87 -7.51
C ARG A 285 31.47 -11.40 -8.94
N ALA A 286 30.24 -11.40 -9.45
CA ALA A 286 29.95 -10.93 -10.80
C ALA A 286 30.24 -9.43 -10.93
N VAL A 287 29.92 -8.63 -9.91
CA VAL A 287 30.26 -7.21 -9.84
C VAL A 287 31.78 -7.01 -9.73
N ALA A 288 32.47 -7.74 -8.85
CA ALA A 288 33.92 -7.69 -8.69
C ALA A 288 34.65 -8.03 -10.00
N ALA A 289 34.18 -9.05 -10.73
CA ALA A 289 34.73 -9.43 -12.02
C ALA A 289 34.60 -8.31 -13.07
N VAL A 290 33.48 -7.59 -13.10
CA VAL A 290 33.30 -6.42 -13.99
C VAL A 290 34.22 -5.27 -13.59
N LEU A 291 34.43 -5.06 -12.28
CA LEU A 291 35.31 -4.03 -11.74
C LEU A 291 36.80 -4.40 -11.82
N GLY A 292 37.14 -5.63 -12.19
CA GLY A 292 38.53 -6.13 -12.19
C GLY A 292 39.10 -6.31 -10.78
N GLN A 293 38.25 -6.47 -9.77
CA GLN A 293 38.66 -6.73 -8.40
C GLN A 293 38.93 -8.23 -8.18
N PRO A 294 39.91 -8.59 -7.32
CA PRO A 294 40.20 -9.98 -7.01
C PRO A 294 39.00 -10.65 -6.32
N ASP A 295 38.84 -11.95 -6.57
CA ASP A 295 37.80 -12.76 -5.96
C ASP A 295 38.25 -13.21 -4.55
N GLU A 296 37.92 -12.41 -3.54
CA GLU A 296 38.26 -12.67 -2.13
C GLU A 296 37.15 -13.50 -1.47
N TRP A 297 37.20 -14.82 -1.67
CA TRP A 297 36.29 -15.75 -1.00
C TRP A 297 36.94 -16.47 0.16
N ALA A 298 36.49 -16.12 1.36
CA ALA A 298 36.99 -16.66 2.62
C ALA A 298 35.82 -17.22 3.44
N LEU A 299 35.31 -18.40 3.05
CA LEU A 299 34.29 -19.10 3.82
C LEU A 299 34.91 -19.78 5.04
N ASP A 300 34.66 -19.24 6.22
CA ASP A 300 35.01 -19.86 7.49
C ASP A 300 33.97 -19.52 8.55
N LEU A 301 33.02 -20.43 8.79
CA LEU A 301 31.95 -20.25 9.77
C LEU A 301 32.45 -20.24 11.23
N GLY A 302 33.72 -20.62 11.47
CA GLY A 302 34.38 -20.52 12.77
C GLY A 302 34.94 -19.13 13.08
N SER A 303 35.20 -18.32 12.06
CA SER A 303 35.75 -16.97 12.19
C SER A 303 34.75 -15.91 11.72
N TRP A 304 34.52 -14.87 12.51
CA TRP A 304 33.59 -13.77 12.19
C TRP A 304 34.33 -12.43 12.25
N ASN A 305 35.32 -12.26 11.38
CA ASN A 305 36.12 -11.05 11.26
C ASN A 305 35.76 -10.27 9.98
N ALA A 306 36.43 -9.14 9.73
CA ALA A 306 36.13 -8.29 8.57
C ALA A 306 36.30 -8.99 7.21
N GLU A 307 37.14 -10.03 7.12
CA GLU A 307 37.41 -10.77 5.88
C GLU A 307 36.38 -11.88 5.63
N THR A 308 35.89 -12.54 6.69
CA THR A 308 34.99 -13.71 6.57
C THR A 308 33.52 -13.37 6.73
N ILE A 309 33.17 -12.23 7.35
CA ILE A 309 31.79 -11.91 7.74
C ILE A 309 30.82 -11.86 6.56
N GLU A 310 31.21 -11.23 5.45
CA GLU A 310 30.37 -11.06 4.27
C GLU A 310 30.08 -12.43 3.60
N THR A 311 31.15 -13.19 3.34
CA THR A 311 31.06 -14.54 2.76
C THR A 311 30.22 -15.48 3.63
N ASN A 312 30.40 -15.44 4.96
CA ASN A 312 29.62 -16.24 5.91
C ASN A 312 28.13 -15.87 5.87
N ILE A 313 27.79 -14.57 5.85
CA ILE A 313 26.40 -14.12 5.78
C ILE A 313 25.75 -14.56 4.46
N GLN A 314 26.41 -14.36 3.32
CA GLN A 314 25.92 -14.80 2.02
C GLN A 314 25.66 -16.32 2.00
N PHE A 315 26.58 -17.10 2.57
CA PHE A 315 26.43 -18.56 2.67
C PHE A 315 25.26 -18.98 3.55
N LEU A 316 25.04 -18.32 4.69
CA LEU A 316 23.89 -18.57 5.55
C LEU A 316 22.56 -18.19 4.86
N ILE A 317 22.52 -17.07 4.12
CA ILE A 317 21.36 -16.67 3.32
C ILE A 317 21.05 -17.73 2.26
N PHE A 318 22.07 -18.24 1.58
CA PHE A 318 21.93 -19.33 0.62
C PHE A 318 21.37 -20.59 1.26
N LEU A 319 21.91 -21.04 2.40
CA LEU A 319 21.42 -22.22 3.11
C LEU A 319 19.96 -22.06 3.56
N ALA A 320 19.61 -20.89 4.10
CA ALA A 320 18.25 -20.58 4.51
C ALA A 320 17.29 -20.59 3.31
N ALA A 321 17.67 -19.96 2.20
CA ALA A 321 16.89 -19.96 0.96
C ALA A 321 16.72 -21.37 0.39
N LEU A 322 17.78 -22.20 0.42
CA LEU A 322 17.74 -23.59 -0.02
C LEU A 322 16.79 -24.42 0.85
N ALA A 323 16.85 -24.27 2.17
CA ALA A 323 15.94 -24.97 3.09
C ALA A 323 14.48 -24.59 2.82
N VAL A 324 14.18 -23.30 2.65
CA VAL A 324 12.83 -22.83 2.30
C VAL A 324 12.40 -23.37 0.94
N ALA A 325 13.28 -23.35 -0.06
CA ALA A 325 12.99 -23.89 -1.39
C ALA A 325 12.66 -25.39 -1.34
N LEU A 326 13.41 -26.18 -0.56
CA LEU A 326 13.15 -27.61 -0.35
C LEU A 326 11.79 -27.84 0.30
N LEU A 327 11.46 -27.08 1.35
CA LEU A 327 10.15 -27.17 2.03
C LEU A 327 9.00 -26.85 1.08
N LEU A 328 9.13 -25.79 0.28
CA LEU A 328 8.14 -25.41 -0.73
C LEU A 328 8.01 -26.48 -1.84
N GLY A 329 9.13 -27.05 -2.27
CA GLY A 329 9.18 -28.11 -3.28
C GLY A 329 8.52 -29.40 -2.81
N VAL A 330 8.83 -29.86 -1.60
CA VAL A 330 8.19 -31.02 -0.97
C VAL A 330 6.69 -30.77 -0.79
N SER A 331 6.30 -29.57 -0.33
CA SER A 331 4.89 -29.19 -0.20
C SER A 331 4.15 -29.16 -1.54
N ALA A 332 4.82 -28.75 -2.62
CA ALA A 332 4.26 -28.77 -3.97
C ALA A 332 4.02 -30.21 -4.45
N LEU A 333 5.00 -31.10 -4.24
CA LEU A 333 4.89 -32.52 -4.58
C LEU A 333 3.79 -33.22 -3.76
N ALA A 334 3.73 -32.96 -2.45
CA ALA A 334 2.68 -33.51 -1.58
C ALA A 334 1.27 -33.08 -2.02
N ARG A 335 1.09 -31.79 -2.38
CA ARG A 335 -0.19 -31.30 -2.93
C ARG A 335 -0.54 -31.89 -4.29
N ALA A 336 0.45 -32.11 -5.15
CA ALA A 336 0.23 -32.77 -6.43
C ALA A 336 -0.19 -34.24 -6.23
N ALA A 337 0.39 -34.94 -5.26
CA ALA A 337 0.07 -36.31 -4.91
C ALA A 337 -1.32 -36.46 -4.24
N SER A 338 -1.80 -35.45 -3.49
CA SER A 338 -3.11 -35.51 -2.82
C SER A 338 -4.32 -35.33 -3.74
N GLY A 339 -4.12 -35.06 -5.04
CA GLY A 339 -5.20 -34.86 -6.02
C GLY A 339 -6.06 -33.60 -5.76
N PRO A 340 -6.91 -33.18 -6.72
CA PRO A 340 -7.80 -32.06 -6.49
C PRO A 340 -8.85 -32.44 -5.45
N THR A 341 -8.87 -31.78 -4.30
CA THR A 341 -10.03 -31.79 -3.40
C THR A 341 -11.23 -31.31 -4.21
N ARG A 342 -12.12 -32.22 -4.63
CA ARG A 342 -13.45 -31.88 -5.15
C ARG A 342 -14.09 -30.94 -4.15
N LYS A 343 -14.19 -29.65 -4.47
CA LYS A 343 -15.24 -28.82 -3.88
C LYS A 343 -16.55 -29.49 -4.29
N ALA A 344 -17.28 -30.01 -3.32
CA ALA A 344 -18.65 -30.46 -3.55
C ALA A 344 -19.41 -29.33 -4.27
N PRO A 345 -20.21 -29.63 -5.30
CA PRO A 345 -21.09 -28.62 -5.87
C PRO A 345 -21.95 -28.07 -4.74
N ALA A 346 -22.04 -26.74 -4.66
CA ALA A 346 -23.00 -26.08 -3.78
C ALA A 346 -24.37 -26.65 -4.14
N ALA A 347 -24.95 -27.39 -3.20
CA ALA A 347 -26.32 -27.87 -3.31
C ALA A 347 -27.24 -26.69 -3.01
N VAL A 348 -28.09 -26.40 -4.00
CA VAL A 348 -29.30 -25.56 -3.98
C VAL A 348 -29.08 -24.05 -3.95
#